data_AF-A0A977IFI0-F1
#
_entry.id   AF-A0A977IFI0-F1
#
_cell.length_a   1.000
_cell.length_b   1.000
_cell.length_c   1.000
_cell.angle_alpha   90.00
_cell.angle_beta   90.00
_cell.angle_gamma   90.00
#
_symmetry.space_group_name_H-M   'P 1'
#
loop_
_entity.id
_entity.type
_entity.pdbx_description
1 polymer ?
#
loop_
_entity_poly.entity_id
_entity_poly.type
_entity_poly.pdbx_seq_one_letter_code
_entity_poly.pdbx_strand_id
1 'polypeptide(L)'
;MIKIGLIGKTNTGKTTFFNSATLASAEISNYPFTTKQANIGNAHAITVCVHKEFGVQDNPKNSRCIDGWRFIPVELVDLPGLIKGAWEGKGLGNQFLSIAAQSDALLHIVDASGSIDASGKIAEPGSGDPVADVGDIEEELVMWYLKLFEANRDKISRNIDSGIEPVSAITEVFRGIGVREDHVRMALAQNNLASMPLDDFGPQQSKDFCWSLRDISKPTLIVANKVDLPTATDNFRRLREEYKDMIVVPSSADAELTLRRAESRGLIRYIPGDERFEINEQTPLNDKQKWALNFIRKDILGEYMRTGVQFAINVAVFKLLKMNAVYPVADAKKMSDKHGNVLPDVYLMRSGSTVEDLAREIHSELAKGLLYALDARDGLHLPANYHLKDRDVLSIVSAKKKK
;
A
#
# COMPACT_ATOMS: atom_id res chain seq x y z
N MET A 1 -6.81 -6.45 6.94
CA MET A 1 -6.85 -5.86 5.58
C MET A 1 -5.73 -4.83 5.49
N ILE A 2 -4.97 -4.83 4.40
CA ILE A 2 -3.83 -3.91 4.22
C ILE A 2 -4.34 -2.49 4.01
N LYS A 3 -3.72 -1.52 4.68
CA LYS A 3 -4.00 -0.09 4.53
C LYS A 3 -2.83 0.63 3.86
N ILE A 4 -3.10 1.38 2.81
CA ILE A 4 -2.10 2.14 2.05
C ILE A 4 -2.42 3.64 2.18
N GLY A 5 -1.50 4.43 2.72
CA GLY A 5 -1.66 5.87 2.88
C GLY A 5 -1.07 6.66 1.71
N LEU A 6 -1.82 7.61 1.15
CA LEU A 6 -1.33 8.54 0.13
C LEU A 6 -0.80 9.81 0.80
N ILE A 7 0.49 10.08 0.66
CA ILE A 7 1.16 11.28 1.21
C ILE A 7 1.73 12.16 0.10
N GLY A 8 2.07 13.41 0.45
CA GLY A 8 2.67 14.37 -0.47
C GLY A 8 2.07 15.78 -0.31
N LYS A 9 2.72 16.78 -0.93
CA LYS A 9 2.28 18.19 -0.92
C LYS A 9 0.91 18.38 -1.56
N THR A 10 0.26 19.51 -1.32
CA THR A 10 -0.99 19.86 -2.02
C THR A 10 -0.77 19.89 -3.54
N ASN A 11 -1.81 19.60 -4.32
CA ASN A 11 -1.80 19.66 -5.79
C ASN A 11 -0.85 18.69 -6.53
N THR A 12 -0.23 17.72 -5.85
CA THR A 12 0.55 16.64 -6.49
C THR A 12 -0.31 15.59 -7.22
N GLY A 13 -1.64 15.64 -7.06
CA GLY A 13 -2.58 14.69 -7.67
C GLY A 13 -3.00 13.51 -6.78
N LYS A 14 -2.78 13.58 -5.45
CA LYS A 14 -3.22 12.55 -4.47
C LYS A 14 -4.69 12.16 -4.61
N THR A 15 -5.59 13.14 -4.56
CA THR A 15 -7.04 12.86 -4.65
C THR A 15 -7.43 12.31 -6.01
N THR A 16 -6.75 12.72 -7.09
CA THR A 16 -6.95 12.12 -8.43
C THR A 16 -6.51 10.66 -8.44
N PHE A 17 -5.36 10.35 -7.85
CA PHE A 17 -4.86 8.97 -7.68
C PHE A 17 -5.83 8.12 -6.85
N PHE A 18 -6.33 8.67 -5.75
CA PHE A 18 -7.32 8.01 -4.91
C PHE A 18 -8.59 7.66 -5.69
N ASN A 19 -9.15 8.64 -6.41
CA ASN A 19 -10.38 8.46 -7.18
C ASN A 19 -10.20 7.47 -8.34
N SER A 20 -9.04 7.47 -8.99
CA SER A 20 -8.78 6.56 -10.11
C SER A 20 -8.64 5.11 -9.65
N ALA A 21 -7.97 4.89 -8.51
CA ALA A 21 -7.80 3.57 -7.90
C ALA A 21 -9.12 2.99 -7.33
N THR A 22 -9.90 3.83 -6.66
CA THR A 22 -11.10 3.39 -5.93
C THR A 22 -12.36 3.38 -6.80
N LEU A 23 -12.33 4.04 -7.96
CA LEU A 23 -13.54 4.38 -8.73
C LEU A 23 -14.60 5.12 -7.90
N ALA A 24 -14.22 5.68 -6.74
CA ALA A 24 -15.13 6.45 -5.92
C ALA A 24 -15.58 7.67 -6.73
N SER A 25 -16.85 7.70 -7.12
CA SER A 25 -17.54 8.91 -7.52
C SER A 25 -17.83 9.73 -6.28
N ALA A 26 -16.80 10.06 -5.48
CA ALA A 26 -16.86 10.72 -4.18
C ALA A 26 -18.29 10.84 -3.64
N GLU A 27 -18.86 9.74 -3.12
CA GLU A 27 -19.95 9.88 -2.16
C GLU A 27 -19.28 10.44 -0.91
N ILE A 28 -19.16 11.76 -0.90
CA ILE A 28 -18.94 12.54 0.30
C ILE A 28 -20.09 12.11 1.21
N SER A 29 -19.82 11.29 2.23
CA SER A 29 -20.74 11.14 3.34
C SER A 29 -20.89 12.52 3.94
N ASN A 30 -21.95 13.23 3.54
CA ASN A 30 -22.30 14.56 4.03
C ASN A 30 -22.76 14.44 5.48
N TYR A 31 -21.82 14.31 6.42
CA TYR A 31 -22.04 14.80 7.77
C TYR A 31 -21.64 16.28 7.78
N PRO A 32 -22.61 17.19 7.93
CA PRO A 32 -22.34 18.61 7.85
C PRO A 32 -21.65 19.06 9.14
N PHE A 33 -20.63 19.91 8.95
CA PHE A 33 -19.81 20.59 9.94
C PHE A 33 -18.63 19.80 10.56
N THR A 34 -17.46 20.42 10.42
CA THR A 34 -16.18 20.25 11.15
C THR A 34 -15.10 19.33 10.55
N THR A 35 -13.93 19.94 10.28
CA THR A 35 -12.58 19.34 10.10
C THR A 35 -12.39 18.34 8.94
N LYS A 36 -11.55 18.68 7.94
CA LYS A 36 -11.21 17.82 6.78
C LYS A 36 -10.68 16.44 7.23
N GLN A 37 -11.54 15.43 7.29
CA GLN A 37 -11.18 14.04 7.55
C GLN A 37 -10.49 13.41 6.32
N ALA A 38 -9.62 12.41 6.54
CA ALA A 38 -9.01 11.66 5.45
C ALA A 38 -10.07 10.86 4.67
N ASN A 39 -9.92 10.74 3.35
CA ASN A 39 -10.83 9.92 2.56
C ASN A 39 -10.36 8.46 2.59
N ILE A 40 -11.26 7.54 2.92
CA ILE A 40 -10.97 6.10 2.94
C ILE A 40 -11.77 5.45 1.82
N GLY A 41 -11.11 4.62 1.00
CA GLY A 41 -11.76 3.97 -0.13
C GLY A 41 -11.20 2.59 -0.40
N ASN A 42 -12.05 1.72 -0.97
CA ASN A 42 -11.66 0.38 -1.35
C ASN A 42 -10.91 0.40 -2.69
N ALA A 43 -9.66 -0.06 -2.68
CA ALA A 43 -8.88 -0.34 -3.87
C ALA A 43 -8.59 -1.86 -3.94
N HIS A 44 -7.81 -2.28 -4.93
CA HIS A 44 -7.49 -3.69 -5.10
C HIS A 44 -5.99 -3.89 -5.39
N ALA A 45 -5.39 -4.89 -4.77
CA ALA A 45 -4.17 -5.50 -5.28
C ALA A 45 -4.56 -6.51 -6.35
N ILE A 46 -3.95 -6.42 -7.53
CA ILE A 46 -4.29 -7.25 -8.69
C ILE A 46 -3.14 -8.22 -8.97
N THR A 47 -3.46 -9.51 -9.04
CA THR A 47 -2.53 -10.57 -9.42
C THR A 47 -3.21 -11.56 -10.37
N VAL A 48 -2.44 -12.42 -11.03
CA VAL A 48 -2.99 -13.46 -11.90
C VAL A 48 -3.74 -14.49 -11.05
N CYS A 49 -5.01 -14.72 -11.36
CA CYS A 49 -5.81 -15.71 -10.67
C CYS A 49 -5.32 -17.12 -11.03
N VAL A 50 -5.27 -18.00 -10.02
CA VAL A 50 -4.86 -19.39 -10.19
C VAL A 50 -5.87 -20.25 -10.95
N HIS A 51 -7.14 -19.82 -11.09
CA HIS A 51 -8.20 -20.64 -11.71
C HIS A 51 -7.85 -21.09 -13.13
N LYS A 52 -7.15 -20.24 -13.92
CA LYS A 52 -6.70 -20.57 -15.27
C LYS A 52 -5.70 -21.72 -15.29
N GLU A 53 -4.84 -21.81 -14.28
CA GLU A 53 -3.83 -22.87 -14.15
C GLU A 53 -4.46 -24.22 -13.85
N PHE A 54 -5.56 -24.21 -13.10
CA PHE A 54 -6.32 -25.42 -12.75
C PHE A 54 -7.43 -25.77 -13.75
N GLY A 55 -7.68 -24.94 -14.76
CA GLY A 55 -8.76 -25.14 -15.71
C GLY A 55 -10.16 -25.13 -15.07
N VAL A 56 -10.33 -24.38 -13.98
CA VAL A 56 -11.61 -24.29 -13.25
C VAL A 56 -12.25 -22.91 -13.40
N GLN A 57 -13.57 -22.86 -13.27
CA GLN A 57 -14.30 -21.61 -13.13
C GLN A 57 -14.37 -21.23 -11.65
N ASP A 58 -13.81 -20.07 -11.28
CA ASP A 58 -13.88 -19.59 -9.90
C ASP A 58 -15.19 -18.85 -9.59
N ASN A 59 -15.55 -18.85 -8.31
CA ASN A 59 -16.66 -18.07 -7.75
C ASN A 59 -16.24 -17.46 -6.41
N PRO A 60 -15.38 -16.42 -6.43
CA PRO A 60 -14.81 -15.85 -5.23
C PRO A 60 -15.84 -15.15 -4.33
N LYS A 61 -15.55 -15.13 -3.02
CA LYS A 61 -16.37 -14.51 -1.96
C LYS A 61 -15.73 -13.25 -1.39
N ASN A 62 -14.45 -13.32 -1.02
CA ASN A 62 -13.75 -12.19 -0.39
C ASN A 62 -12.99 -11.29 -1.39
N SER A 63 -13.13 -11.57 -2.68
CA SER A 63 -12.39 -10.94 -3.78
C SER A 63 -13.19 -11.02 -5.07
N ARG A 64 -12.70 -10.39 -6.14
CA ARG A 64 -13.30 -10.50 -7.48
C ARG A 64 -12.32 -11.15 -8.44
N CYS A 65 -12.86 -11.78 -9.49
CA CYS A 65 -12.08 -12.31 -10.60
C CYS A 65 -12.65 -11.76 -11.91
N ILE A 66 -11.79 -11.17 -12.74
CA ILE A 66 -12.19 -10.59 -14.05
C ILE A 66 -11.13 -10.97 -15.05
N ASP A 67 -11.52 -11.67 -16.12
CA ASP A 67 -10.64 -12.05 -17.24
C ASP A 67 -9.32 -12.75 -16.84
N GLY A 68 -9.31 -13.46 -15.70
CA GLY A 68 -8.11 -14.14 -15.18
C GLY A 68 -7.30 -13.35 -14.16
N TRP A 69 -7.73 -12.14 -13.81
CA TRP A 69 -7.10 -11.31 -12.80
C TRP A 69 -7.88 -11.36 -11.50
N ARG A 70 -7.20 -11.64 -10.40
CA ARG A 70 -7.76 -11.65 -9.04
C ARG A 70 -7.58 -10.26 -8.42
N PHE A 71 -8.70 -9.66 -8.03
CA PHE A 71 -8.77 -8.35 -7.38
C PHE A 71 -8.96 -8.56 -5.89
N ILE A 72 -7.88 -8.39 -5.13
CA ILE A 72 -7.84 -8.61 -3.69
C ILE A 72 -8.07 -7.26 -3.00
N PRO A 73 -9.12 -7.10 -2.17
CA PRO A 73 -9.42 -5.82 -1.54
C PRO A 73 -8.29 -5.30 -0.65
N VAL A 74 -7.96 -4.03 -0.82
CA VAL A 74 -7.07 -3.26 0.06
C VAL A 74 -7.69 -1.90 0.36
N GLU A 75 -7.35 -1.29 1.49
CA GLU A 75 -7.85 0.03 1.87
C GLU A 75 -6.86 1.10 1.45
N LEU A 76 -7.33 2.13 0.74
CA LEU A 76 -6.55 3.31 0.37
C LEU A 76 -7.02 4.48 1.22
N VAL A 77 -6.08 5.29 1.71
CA VAL A 77 -6.36 6.44 2.56
C VAL A 77 -5.74 7.69 1.92
N ASP A 78 -6.57 8.59 1.39
CA ASP A 78 -6.14 9.91 0.90
C ASP A 78 -5.99 10.86 2.08
N LEU A 79 -4.75 11.23 2.37
CA LEU A 79 -4.43 12.09 3.49
C LEU A 79 -4.31 13.55 3.00
N PRO A 80 -4.78 14.54 3.79
CA PRO A 80 -4.62 15.95 3.45
C PRO A 80 -3.19 16.32 3.08
N GLY A 81 -2.98 17.24 2.13
CA GLY A 81 -1.62 17.63 1.76
C GLY A 81 -0.81 18.13 2.96
N LEU A 82 0.37 17.54 3.16
CA LEU A 82 1.33 18.01 4.17
C LEU A 82 1.95 19.33 3.72
N ILE A 83 2.10 20.24 4.68
CA ILE A 83 2.80 21.51 4.51
C ILE A 83 4.00 21.47 5.46
N LYS A 84 5.10 22.13 5.07
CA LYS A 84 6.30 22.28 5.89
C LYS A 84 5.96 22.79 7.31
N GLY A 85 6.56 22.20 8.33
CA GLY A 85 6.34 22.48 9.74
C GLY A 85 5.09 21.82 10.33
N ALA A 86 4.53 20.79 9.68
CA ALA A 86 3.37 20.06 10.19
C ALA A 86 3.67 19.35 11.51
N TRP A 87 4.91 18.87 11.71
CA TRP A 87 5.34 18.20 12.96
C TRP A 87 5.42 19.17 14.16
N GLU A 88 5.59 20.47 13.95
CA GLU A 88 5.69 21.47 15.03
C GLU A 88 4.38 21.65 15.81
N GLY A 89 3.27 21.08 15.34
CA GLY A 89 1.96 21.16 15.99
C GLY A 89 1.15 22.40 15.59
N LYS A 90 1.55 23.10 14.53
CA LYS A 90 0.73 24.15 13.91
C LYS A 90 -0.38 23.48 13.08
N GLY A 91 -1.59 23.39 13.63
CA GLY A 91 -2.79 22.96 12.91
C GLY A 91 -3.05 21.45 12.88
N LEU A 92 -3.74 20.96 11.83
CA LEU A 92 -4.24 19.58 11.70
C LEU A 92 -3.14 18.50 11.49
N GLY A 93 -1.85 18.88 11.47
CA GLY A 93 -0.73 17.99 11.15
C GLY A 93 -0.64 16.74 12.04
N ASN A 94 -0.89 16.87 13.35
CA ASN A 94 -0.84 15.71 14.27
C ASN A 94 -1.90 14.64 13.94
N GLN A 95 -3.11 15.04 13.54
CA GLN A 95 -4.16 14.09 13.16
C GLN A 95 -3.83 13.41 11.83
N PHE A 96 -3.30 14.16 10.85
CA PHE A 96 -2.81 13.59 9.60
C PHE A 96 -1.72 12.53 9.86
N LEU A 97 -0.74 12.86 10.70
CA LEU A 97 0.42 12.00 10.94
C LEU A 97 -0.02 10.73 11.65
N SER A 98 -1.00 10.81 12.56
CA SER A 98 -1.62 9.63 13.17
C SER A 98 -2.30 8.71 12.15
N ILE A 99 -3.00 9.25 11.15
CA ILE A 99 -3.68 8.41 10.13
C ILE A 99 -2.67 7.81 9.17
N ALA A 100 -1.69 8.61 8.70
CA ALA A 100 -0.58 8.12 7.89
C ALA A 100 0.15 6.98 8.60
N ALA A 101 0.37 7.15 9.90
CA ALA A 101 1.05 6.16 10.71
C ALA A 101 0.16 4.97 11.09
N GLN A 102 -1.12 4.92 10.73
CA GLN A 102 -1.93 3.69 10.81
C GLN A 102 -1.87 2.86 9.52
N SER A 103 -1.28 3.38 8.45
CA SER A 103 -1.10 2.62 7.20
C SER A 103 0.00 1.57 7.33
N ASP A 104 -0.12 0.48 6.60
CA ASP A 104 0.92 -0.55 6.49
C ASP A 104 2.06 -0.10 5.57
N ALA A 105 1.74 0.67 4.51
CA ALA A 105 2.69 1.26 3.57
C ALA A 105 2.23 2.66 3.14
N LEU A 106 3.17 3.46 2.64
CA LEU A 106 2.90 4.80 2.14
C LEU A 106 3.21 4.89 0.64
N LEU A 107 2.33 5.56 -0.10
CA LEU A 107 2.59 6.03 -1.46
C LEU A 107 2.82 7.53 -1.42
N HIS A 108 4.05 7.93 -1.66
CA HIS A 108 4.42 9.32 -1.73
C HIS A 108 4.14 9.85 -3.14
N ILE A 109 3.01 10.54 -3.29
CA ILE A 109 2.60 11.15 -4.56
C ILE A 109 3.34 12.47 -4.76
N VAL A 110 4.31 12.44 -5.67
CA VAL A 110 5.19 13.55 -6.03
C VAL A 110 4.77 14.11 -7.38
N ASP A 111 4.76 15.43 -7.51
CA ASP A 111 4.52 16.06 -8.80
C ASP A 111 5.79 16.02 -9.66
N ALA A 112 5.93 15.03 -10.54
CA ALA A 112 7.09 14.90 -11.41
C ALA A 112 7.22 16.09 -12.38
N SER A 113 6.13 16.76 -12.74
CA SER A 113 6.17 17.89 -13.66
C SER A 113 6.78 19.16 -13.05
N GLY A 114 7.02 19.20 -11.74
CA GLY A 114 7.47 20.41 -11.06
C GLY A 114 6.48 21.60 -11.22
N SER A 115 5.20 21.33 -11.47
CA SER A 115 4.14 22.36 -11.61
C SER A 115 3.55 22.80 -10.27
N ILE A 116 4.28 22.57 -9.17
CA ILE A 116 3.97 23.10 -7.85
C ILE A 116 5.18 23.82 -7.27
N ASP A 117 4.95 24.96 -6.61
CA ASP A 117 5.99 25.65 -5.85
C ASP A 117 6.29 24.97 -4.50
N ALA A 118 7.31 25.46 -3.77
CA ALA A 118 7.70 24.91 -2.47
C ALA A 118 6.56 24.94 -1.41
N SER A 119 5.55 25.81 -1.58
CA SER A 119 4.38 25.92 -0.71
C SER A 119 3.23 24.98 -1.13
N GLY A 120 3.38 24.26 -2.25
CA GLY A 120 2.38 23.35 -2.80
C GLY A 120 1.31 24.06 -3.64
N LYS A 121 1.53 25.30 -4.09
CA LYS A 121 0.63 26.02 -5.01
C LYS A 121 0.99 25.71 -6.46
N ILE A 122 0.00 25.76 -7.34
CA ILE A 122 0.18 25.52 -8.78
C ILE A 122 1.08 26.60 -9.37
N ALA A 123 2.08 26.16 -10.13
CA ALA A 123 3.02 26.98 -10.88
C ALA A 123 3.23 26.38 -12.28
N GLU A 124 4.01 27.06 -13.12
CA GLU A 124 4.37 26.53 -14.43
C GLU A 124 5.24 25.25 -14.29
N PRO A 125 5.08 24.23 -15.16
CA PRO A 125 5.93 23.04 -15.13
C PRO A 125 7.42 23.38 -15.11
N GLY A 126 8.18 22.69 -14.25
CA GLY A 126 9.60 22.94 -14.01
C GLY A 126 9.92 24.04 -13.01
N SER A 127 8.92 24.70 -12.39
CA SER A 127 9.15 25.72 -11.36
C SER A 127 9.54 25.13 -10.01
N GLY A 128 9.02 23.95 -9.68
CA GLY A 128 9.29 23.21 -8.45
C GLY A 128 10.45 22.22 -8.57
N ASP A 129 10.88 21.68 -7.43
CA ASP A 129 11.87 20.62 -7.37
C ASP A 129 11.29 19.34 -6.74
N PRO A 130 10.87 18.37 -7.58
CA PRO A 130 10.27 17.12 -7.10
C PRO A 130 11.19 16.30 -6.19
N VAL A 131 12.51 16.43 -6.36
CA VAL A 131 13.50 15.74 -5.52
C VAL A 131 13.50 16.35 -4.12
N ALA A 132 13.59 17.67 -4.01
CA ALA A 132 13.52 18.36 -2.72
C ALA A 132 12.17 18.13 -2.01
N ASP A 133 11.07 18.08 -2.77
CA ASP A 133 9.74 17.79 -2.23
C ASP A 133 9.66 16.44 -1.53
N VAL A 134 10.37 15.41 -2.05
CA VAL A 134 10.45 14.12 -1.38
C VAL A 134 11.13 14.27 -0.03
N GLY A 135 12.34 14.84 -0.02
CA GLY A 135 13.13 15.04 1.19
C GLY A 135 12.39 15.82 2.28
N ASP A 136 11.66 16.88 1.90
CA ASP A 136 10.84 17.68 2.82
C ASP A 136 9.83 16.81 3.59
N ILE A 137 9.06 15.99 2.88
CA ILE A 137 8.00 15.17 3.50
C ILE A 137 8.59 14.01 4.31
N GLU A 138 9.70 13.44 3.84
CA GLU A 138 10.43 12.39 4.58
C GLU A 138 10.90 12.92 5.94
N GLU A 139 11.55 14.09 5.95
CA GLU A 139 12.01 14.76 7.17
C GLU A 139 10.84 15.11 8.10
N GLU A 140 9.71 15.62 7.58
CA GLU A 140 8.52 15.92 8.40
C GLU A 140 7.98 14.68 9.14
N LEU A 141 7.96 13.53 8.47
CA LEU A 141 7.52 12.27 9.08
C LEU A 141 8.51 11.81 10.15
N VAL A 142 9.81 11.89 9.91
CA VAL A 142 10.83 11.49 10.88
C VAL A 142 10.84 12.40 12.11
N MET A 143 10.72 13.72 11.90
CA MET A 143 10.65 14.68 13.00
C MET A 143 9.41 14.47 13.87
N TRP A 144 8.31 13.97 13.31
CA TRP A 144 7.15 13.56 14.11
C TRP A 144 7.40 12.29 14.93
N TYR A 145 8.06 11.27 14.38
CA TYR A 145 8.48 10.10 15.14
C TYR A 145 9.40 10.51 16.30
N LEU A 146 10.38 11.39 16.03
CA LEU A 146 11.29 11.91 17.03
C LEU A 146 10.55 12.68 18.12
N LYS A 147 9.61 13.56 17.74
CA LYS A 147 8.79 14.29 18.71
C LYS A 147 7.98 13.34 19.61
N LEU A 148 7.39 12.28 19.03
CA LEU A 148 6.65 11.28 19.80
C LEU A 148 7.57 10.49 20.74
N PHE A 149 8.76 10.13 20.27
CA PHE A 149 9.79 9.45 21.05
C PHE A 149 10.23 10.27 22.25
N GLU A 150 10.72 11.50 22.02
CA GLU A 150 11.25 12.39 23.05
C GLU A 150 10.16 12.79 24.05
N ALA A 151 8.93 13.05 23.60
CA ALA A 151 7.81 13.37 24.49
C ALA A 151 7.43 12.22 25.45
N ASN A 152 7.78 10.97 25.13
CA ASN A 152 7.49 9.79 25.95
C ASN A 152 8.73 9.18 26.58
N ARG A 153 9.91 9.80 26.43
CA ARG A 153 11.20 9.21 26.83
C ARG A 153 11.25 8.84 28.31
N ASP A 154 10.85 9.75 29.19
CA ASP A 154 10.80 9.52 30.64
C ASP A 154 9.80 8.41 31.02
N LYS A 155 8.74 8.22 30.23
CA LYS A 155 7.80 7.11 30.43
C LYS A 155 8.46 5.77 30.04
N ILE A 156 9.16 5.74 28.90
CA ILE A 156 9.86 4.54 28.43
C ILE A 156 10.96 4.15 29.43
N SER A 157 11.79 5.10 29.88
CA SER A 157 12.86 4.85 30.87
C SER A 157 12.31 4.27 32.16
N ARG A 158 11.26 4.87 32.75
CA ARG A 158 10.58 4.33 33.95
C ARG A 158 10.00 2.93 33.75
N ASN A 159 9.45 2.64 32.57
CA ASN A 159 8.96 1.30 32.25
C ASN A 159 10.11 0.29 32.20
N ILE A 160 11.26 0.66 31.64
CA ILE A 160 12.46 -0.17 31.61
C ILE A 160 12.99 -0.43 33.03
N ASP A 161 13.09 0.60 33.87
CA ASP A 161 13.50 0.49 35.28
C ASP A 161 12.57 -0.43 36.10
N SER A 162 11.29 -0.49 35.71
CA SER A 162 10.30 -1.40 36.33
C SER A 162 10.44 -2.86 35.88
N GLY A 163 11.38 -3.17 34.99
CA GLY A 163 11.69 -4.51 34.49
C GLY A 163 11.03 -4.88 33.17
N ILE A 164 10.44 -3.91 32.43
CA ILE A 164 9.91 -4.16 31.08
C ILE A 164 11.08 -4.14 30.08
N GLU A 165 11.15 -5.15 29.21
CA GLU A 165 12.16 -5.20 28.15
C GLU A 165 12.14 -3.93 27.28
N PRO A 166 13.31 -3.32 26.96
CA PRO A 166 13.37 -2.06 26.21
C PRO A 166 12.59 -2.06 24.90
N VAL A 167 12.63 -3.17 24.16
CA VAL A 167 11.89 -3.34 22.90
C VAL A 167 10.38 -3.21 23.14
N SER A 168 9.85 -3.86 24.17
CA SER A 168 8.41 -3.83 24.49
C SER A 168 7.98 -2.46 25.04
N ALA A 169 8.81 -1.82 25.87
CA ALA A 169 8.55 -0.48 26.40
C ALA A 169 8.47 0.58 25.30
N ILE A 170 9.40 0.56 24.34
CA ILE A 170 9.37 1.44 23.17
C ILE A 170 8.15 1.12 22.29
N THR A 171 7.89 -0.16 22.04
CA THR A 171 6.75 -0.60 21.21
C THR A 171 5.42 -0.09 21.77
N GLU A 172 5.23 -0.05 23.09
CA GLU A 172 4.01 0.45 23.73
C GLU A 172 3.66 1.89 23.28
N VAL A 173 4.66 2.77 23.18
CA VAL A 173 4.48 4.18 22.78
C VAL A 173 4.04 4.29 21.33
N PHE A 174 4.63 3.48 20.44
CA PHE A 174 4.34 3.53 19.01
C PHE A 174 3.26 2.53 18.55
N ARG A 175 2.68 1.76 19.48
CA ARG A 175 1.67 0.74 19.15
C ARG A 175 0.45 1.34 18.46
N GLY A 176 0.05 2.56 18.86
CA GLY A 176 -1.07 3.29 18.25
C GLY A 176 -0.87 3.62 16.77
N ILE A 177 0.36 3.49 16.27
CA ILE A 177 0.77 3.77 14.89
C ILE A 177 1.31 2.51 14.19
N GLY A 178 0.86 1.33 14.65
CA GLY A 178 1.17 0.05 14.02
C GLY A 178 2.63 -0.38 14.08
N VAL A 179 3.45 0.23 14.95
CA VAL A 179 4.80 -0.28 15.24
C VAL A 179 4.68 -1.57 16.05
N ARG A 180 5.54 -2.54 15.70
CA ARG A 180 5.64 -3.85 16.32
C ARG A 180 7.04 -4.05 16.89
N GLU A 181 7.20 -5.04 17.76
CA GLU A 181 8.49 -5.35 18.38
C GLU A 181 9.58 -5.70 17.35
N ASP A 182 9.23 -6.36 16.25
CA ASP A 182 10.16 -6.66 15.16
C ASP A 182 10.72 -5.38 14.52
N HIS A 183 9.88 -4.36 14.32
CA HIS A 183 10.32 -3.07 13.80
C HIS A 183 11.31 -2.38 14.75
N VAL A 184 10.99 -2.33 16.05
CA VAL A 184 11.85 -1.71 17.07
C VAL A 184 13.18 -2.43 17.16
N ARG A 185 13.17 -3.77 17.19
CA ARG A 185 14.40 -4.58 17.23
C ARG A 185 15.29 -4.33 16.01
N MET A 186 14.70 -4.29 14.82
CA MET A 186 15.44 -4.00 13.58
C MET A 186 16.01 -2.58 13.59
N ALA A 187 15.24 -1.58 14.01
CA ALA A 187 15.70 -0.19 14.08
C ALA A 187 16.83 0.01 15.10
N LEU A 188 16.73 -0.61 16.29
CA LEU A 188 17.82 -0.59 17.28
C LEU A 188 19.08 -1.28 16.74
N ALA A 189 18.92 -2.41 16.06
CA ALA A 189 20.05 -3.15 15.48
C ALA A 189 20.74 -2.36 14.36
N GLN A 190 19.99 -1.75 13.44
CA GLN A 190 20.54 -0.94 12.34
C GLN A 190 21.38 0.25 12.83
N ASN A 191 21.03 0.81 13.98
CA ASN A 191 21.71 1.97 14.56
C ASN A 191 22.74 1.59 15.65
N ASN A 192 23.00 0.30 15.87
CA ASN A 192 23.89 -0.20 16.92
C ASN A 192 23.48 0.25 18.34
N LEU A 193 22.18 0.35 18.60
CA LEU A 193 21.62 0.84 19.87
C LEU A 193 21.02 -0.27 20.74
N ALA A 194 21.01 -1.52 20.28
CA ALA A 194 20.34 -2.63 20.97
C ALA A 194 20.86 -2.93 22.39
N SER A 195 22.13 -2.63 22.66
CA SER A 195 22.78 -2.82 23.97
C SER A 195 23.05 -1.52 24.72
N MET A 196 22.67 -0.37 24.14
CA MET A 196 22.89 0.93 24.75
C MET A 196 21.68 1.29 25.64
N PRO A 197 21.89 1.76 26.88
CA PRO A 197 20.81 2.29 27.69
C PRO A 197 20.08 3.44 26.97
N LEU A 198 18.76 3.48 27.06
CA LEU A 198 17.92 4.48 26.39
C LEU A 198 18.32 5.92 26.76
N ASP A 199 18.68 6.12 28.03
CA ASP A 199 19.03 7.43 28.57
C ASP A 199 20.37 7.95 28.03
N ASP A 200 21.19 7.06 27.46
CA ASP A 200 22.46 7.41 26.83
C ASP A 200 22.30 7.79 25.35
N PHE A 201 21.11 7.68 24.74
CA PHE A 201 20.95 8.07 23.33
C PHE A 201 21.08 9.60 23.21
N GLY A 202 22.11 10.07 22.51
CA GLY A 202 22.23 11.47 22.14
C GLY A 202 21.14 11.91 21.15
N PRO A 203 20.96 13.22 20.92
CA PRO A 203 19.94 13.75 20.02
C PRO A 203 20.01 13.17 18.59
N GLN A 204 21.22 12.97 18.07
CA GLN A 204 21.40 12.38 16.74
C GLN A 204 21.02 10.91 16.71
N GLN A 205 21.40 10.13 17.73
CA GLN A 205 21.05 8.70 17.82
C GLN A 205 19.55 8.50 17.95
N SER A 206 18.85 9.35 18.74
CA SER A 206 17.39 9.36 18.77
C SER A 206 16.78 9.60 17.38
N LYS A 207 17.32 10.57 16.64
CA LYS A 207 16.84 10.89 15.29
C LYS A 207 17.08 9.73 14.32
N ASP A 208 18.28 9.16 14.31
CA ASP A 208 18.64 8.04 13.43
C ASP A 208 17.80 6.78 13.74
N PHE A 209 17.58 6.49 15.03
CA PHE A 209 16.65 5.45 15.47
C PHE A 209 15.24 5.69 14.94
N CYS A 210 14.71 6.91 15.09
CA CYS A 210 13.38 7.27 14.61
C CYS A 210 13.28 7.20 13.07
N TRP A 211 14.35 7.55 12.36
CA TRP A 211 14.44 7.40 10.90
C TRP A 211 14.29 5.94 10.49
N SER A 212 15.11 5.05 11.04
CA SER A 212 15.04 3.60 10.77
C SER A 212 13.69 3.03 11.19
N LEU A 213 13.17 3.40 12.36
CA LEU A 213 11.87 2.92 12.84
C LEU A 213 10.74 3.31 11.88
N ARG A 214 10.75 4.56 11.40
CA ARG A 214 9.78 5.06 10.43
C ARG A 214 9.90 4.29 9.12
N ASP A 215 11.09 4.13 8.57
CA ASP A 215 11.30 3.43 7.30
C ASP A 215 10.87 1.95 7.36
N ILE A 216 11.25 1.24 8.44
CA ILE A 216 10.88 -0.17 8.65
C ILE A 216 9.38 -0.32 8.88
N SER A 217 8.78 0.55 9.71
CA SER A 217 7.38 0.41 10.11
C SER A 217 6.38 0.98 9.12
N LYS A 218 6.83 1.87 8.23
CA LYS A 218 6.05 2.56 7.19
C LYS A 218 6.86 2.61 5.90
N PRO A 219 7.13 1.45 5.29
CA PRO A 219 7.87 1.41 4.05
C PRO A 219 7.15 2.24 2.99
N THR A 220 7.92 3.04 2.25
CA THR A 220 7.40 4.08 1.37
C THR A 220 7.82 3.86 -0.08
N LEU A 221 6.86 3.98 -1.00
CA LEU A 221 7.08 3.99 -2.45
C LEU A 221 6.92 5.42 -2.97
N ILE A 222 7.82 5.88 -3.84
CA ILE A 222 7.65 7.15 -4.54
C ILE A 222 6.80 6.92 -5.80
N VAL A 223 5.74 7.71 -5.94
CA VAL A 223 4.92 7.77 -7.15
C VAL A 223 5.17 9.13 -7.81
N ALA A 224 6.00 9.12 -8.86
CA ALA A 224 6.27 10.27 -9.70
C ALA A 224 5.04 10.51 -10.59
N ASN A 225 4.08 11.28 -10.09
CA ASN A 225 2.81 11.54 -10.74
C ASN A 225 2.88 12.72 -11.73
N LYS A 226 1.88 12.84 -12.61
CA LYS A 226 1.81 13.83 -13.70
C LYS A 226 2.88 13.65 -14.78
N VAL A 227 3.24 12.39 -15.09
CA VAL A 227 4.16 12.08 -16.20
C VAL A 227 3.61 12.45 -17.58
N ASP A 228 2.32 12.81 -17.65
CA ASP A 228 1.64 13.38 -18.80
C ASP A 228 2.00 14.84 -19.10
N LEU A 229 2.76 15.51 -18.22
CA LEU A 229 3.13 16.91 -18.37
C LEU A 229 4.60 17.11 -18.77
N PRO A 230 4.94 18.27 -19.38
CA PRO A 230 6.33 18.60 -19.71
C PRO A 230 7.25 18.55 -18.49
N THR A 231 8.55 18.33 -18.73
CA THR A 231 9.62 18.20 -17.71
C THR A 231 9.55 16.96 -16.82
N ALA A 232 8.41 16.26 -16.77
CA ALA A 232 8.22 15.12 -15.89
C ALA A 232 9.18 13.96 -16.17
N THR A 233 9.51 13.68 -17.42
CA THR A 233 10.46 12.62 -17.80
C THR A 233 11.86 12.85 -17.20
N ASP A 234 12.34 14.09 -17.20
CA ASP A 234 13.66 14.42 -16.64
C ASP A 234 13.65 14.36 -15.11
N ASN A 235 12.63 14.93 -14.47
CA ASN A 235 12.47 14.85 -13.03
C ASN A 235 12.25 13.41 -12.53
N PHE A 236 11.55 12.57 -13.30
CA PHE A 236 11.44 11.14 -12.99
C PHE A 236 12.80 10.44 -13.01
N ARG A 237 13.69 10.80 -13.95
CA ARG A 237 15.07 10.32 -13.96
C ARG A 237 15.83 10.81 -12.71
N ARG A 238 15.76 12.11 -12.40
CA ARG A 238 16.39 12.69 -11.21
C ARG A 238 15.93 12.02 -9.91
N LEU A 239 14.62 11.75 -9.76
CA LEU A 239 14.07 11.04 -8.61
C LEU A 239 14.66 9.63 -8.46
N ARG A 240 14.83 8.89 -9.57
CA ARG A 240 15.45 7.56 -9.54
C ARG A 240 16.95 7.59 -9.25
N GLU A 241 17.63 8.65 -9.68
CA GLU A 241 19.07 8.84 -9.44
C GLU A 241 19.36 9.24 -8.00
N GLU A 242 18.52 10.08 -7.39
CA GLU A 242 18.68 10.49 -5.99
C GLU A 242 18.23 9.38 -5.03
N TYR A 243 17.03 8.82 -5.24
CA TYR A 243 16.42 7.85 -4.33
C TYR A 243 16.62 6.40 -4.81
N LYS A 244 17.88 5.99 -4.97
CA LYS A 244 18.26 4.66 -5.51
C LYS A 244 17.77 3.49 -4.66
N ASP A 245 17.65 3.70 -3.35
CA ASP A 245 17.22 2.69 -2.38
C ASP A 245 15.69 2.64 -2.24
N MET A 246 14.98 3.60 -2.84
CA MET A 246 13.51 3.61 -2.89
C MET A 246 13.02 3.15 -4.25
N ILE A 247 11.85 2.51 -4.26
CA ILE A 247 11.18 2.22 -5.52
C ILE A 247 10.51 3.52 -6.00
N VAL A 248 10.71 3.87 -7.26
CA VAL A 248 10.09 5.04 -7.89
C VAL A 248 9.26 4.58 -9.08
N VAL A 249 7.96 4.86 -9.06
CA VAL A 249 6.99 4.47 -10.09
C VAL A 249 6.49 5.72 -10.83
N PRO A 250 6.60 5.77 -12.17
CA PRO A 250 5.98 6.84 -12.96
C PRO A 250 4.47 6.62 -12.99
N SER A 251 3.69 7.70 -12.90
CA SER A 251 2.24 7.64 -12.89
C SER A 251 1.58 8.85 -13.56
N SER A 252 0.47 8.61 -14.25
CA SER A 252 -0.51 9.62 -14.64
C SER A 252 -1.86 9.23 -14.04
N ALA A 253 -2.15 9.81 -12.87
CA ALA A 253 -3.41 9.58 -12.19
C ALA A 253 -4.62 10.08 -12.99
N ASP A 254 -4.45 11.15 -13.78
CA ASP A 254 -5.52 11.72 -14.61
C ASP A 254 -5.84 10.81 -15.82
N ALA A 255 -4.80 10.23 -16.45
CA ALA A 255 -4.98 9.23 -17.48
C ALA A 255 -5.75 8.01 -16.95
N GLU A 256 -5.35 7.47 -15.78
CA GLU A 256 -6.05 6.35 -15.16
C GLU A 256 -7.51 6.71 -14.85
N LEU A 257 -7.76 7.88 -14.24
CA LEU A 257 -9.11 8.32 -13.92
C LEU A 257 -9.99 8.42 -15.17
N THR A 258 -9.41 8.92 -16.26
CA THR A 258 -10.10 9.05 -17.55
C THR A 258 -10.46 7.69 -18.13
N LEU A 259 -9.51 6.73 -18.15
CA LEU A 259 -9.78 5.36 -18.62
C LEU A 259 -10.84 4.68 -17.75
N ARG A 260 -10.73 4.78 -16.43
CA ARG A 260 -11.67 4.18 -15.48
C ARG A 260 -13.08 4.73 -15.62
N ARG A 261 -13.24 6.05 -15.83
CA ARG A 261 -14.55 6.68 -16.09
C ARG A 261 -15.12 6.33 -17.47
N ALA A 262 -14.27 6.15 -18.47
CA ALA A 262 -14.70 5.72 -19.80
C ALA A 262 -15.19 4.27 -19.77
N GLU A 263 -14.49 3.39 -19.05
CA GLU A 263 -14.86 2.00 -18.84
C GLU A 263 -16.17 1.87 -18.06
N SER A 264 -16.33 2.62 -16.96
CA SER A 264 -17.57 2.60 -16.16
C SER A 264 -18.81 3.09 -16.94
N ARG A 265 -18.60 3.79 -18.06
CA ARG A 265 -19.66 4.25 -18.98
C ARG A 265 -19.83 3.34 -20.20
N GLY A 266 -19.10 2.24 -20.28
CA GLY A 266 -19.14 1.30 -21.41
C GLY A 266 -18.52 1.83 -22.71
N LEU A 267 -17.75 2.93 -22.64
CA LEU A 267 -17.11 3.54 -23.82
C LEU A 267 -15.89 2.73 -24.28
N ILE A 268 -15.21 2.10 -23.34
CA ILE A 268 -14.01 1.28 -23.59
C ILE A 268 -14.08 0.00 -22.75
N ARG A 269 -13.34 -1.03 -23.18
CA ARG A 269 -12.96 -2.17 -22.35
C ARG A 269 -11.54 -1.93 -21.84
N TYR A 270 -11.39 -1.86 -20.51
CA TYR A 270 -10.12 -1.60 -19.85
C TYR A 270 -10.07 -2.30 -18.48
N ILE A 271 -8.99 -3.00 -18.20
CA ILE A 271 -8.70 -3.52 -16.85
C ILE A 271 -7.64 -2.62 -16.23
N PRO A 272 -7.78 -2.18 -14.95
CA PRO A 272 -6.82 -1.29 -14.31
C PRO A 272 -5.39 -1.82 -14.39
N GLY A 273 -4.48 -0.98 -14.88
CA GLY A 273 -3.07 -1.33 -15.05
C GLY A 273 -2.74 -2.08 -16.34
N ASP A 274 -3.71 -2.39 -17.19
CA ASP A 274 -3.45 -2.95 -18.51
C ASP A 274 -2.69 -1.95 -19.40
N GLU A 275 -1.90 -2.52 -20.32
CA GLU A 275 -1.07 -1.74 -21.24
C GLU A 275 -1.86 -1.23 -22.45
N ARG A 276 -3.13 -1.66 -22.58
CA ARG A 276 -4.00 -1.35 -23.72
C ARG A 276 -5.46 -1.26 -23.27
N PHE A 277 -6.27 -0.60 -24.08
CA PHE A 277 -7.72 -0.58 -23.95
C PHE A 277 -8.37 -0.62 -25.34
N GLU A 278 -9.56 -1.21 -25.41
CA GLU A 278 -10.33 -1.34 -26.64
C GLU A 278 -11.50 -0.34 -26.62
N ILE A 279 -11.70 0.38 -27.72
CA ILE A 279 -12.84 1.31 -27.84
C ILE A 279 -14.07 0.51 -28.28
N ASN A 280 -15.19 0.70 -27.62
CA ASN A 280 -16.44 0.06 -28.02
C ASN A 280 -17.00 0.72 -29.30
N GLU A 281 -16.95 0.02 -30.43
CA GLU A 281 -17.36 0.53 -31.74
C GLU A 281 -18.83 0.96 -31.79
N GLN A 282 -19.67 0.42 -30.90
CA GLN A 282 -21.11 0.71 -30.86
C GLN A 282 -21.43 2.03 -30.16
N THR A 283 -20.46 2.68 -29.51
CA THR A 283 -20.70 3.91 -28.75
C THR A 283 -19.99 5.11 -29.40
N PRO A 284 -20.72 6.12 -29.90
CA PRO A 284 -20.09 7.28 -30.52
C PRO A 284 -19.35 8.12 -29.48
N LEU A 285 -18.06 8.33 -29.70
CA LEU A 285 -17.23 9.24 -28.91
C LEU A 285 -17.26 10.66 -29.50
N ASN A 286 -17.31 11.67 -28.65
CA ASN A 286 -17.09 13.06 -29.06
C ASN A 286 -15.59 13.33 -29.32
N ASP A 287 -15.28 14.46 -29.97
CA ASP A 287 -13.90 14.77 -30.38
C ASP A 287 -12.94 14.94 -29.19
N LYS A 288 -13.42 15.50 -28.06
CA LYS A 288 -12.63 15.61 -26.84
C LYS A 288 -12.28 14.24 -26.25
N GLN A 289 -13.23 13.30 -26.24
CA GLN A 289 -13.02 11.93 -25.77
C GLN A 289 -12.05 11.18 -26.67
N LYS A 290 -12.21 11.29 -28.00
CA LYS A 290 -11.28 10.68 -28.96
C LYS A 290 -9.87 11.21 -28.77
N TRP A 291 -9.72 12.53 -28.64
CA TRP A 291 -8.43 13.16 -28.41
C TRP A 291 -7.79 12.67 -27.10
N ALA A 292 -8.53 12.67 -26.00
CA ALA A 292 -8.03 12.22 -24.70
C ALA A 292 -7.60 10.75 -24.71
N LEU A 293 -8.41 9.85 -25.29
CA LEU A 293 -8.06 8.44 -25.41
C LEU A 293 -6.84 8.22 -26.31
N ASN A 294 -6.72 8.98 -27.41
CA ASN A 294 -5.56 8.90 -28.29
C ASN A 294 -4.28 9.41 -27.61
N PHE A 295 -4.36 10.50 -26.86
CA PHE A 295 -3.26 11.02 -26.04
C PHE A 295 -2.81 9.95 -25.02
N ILE A 296 -3.74 9.38 -24.25
CA ILE A 296 -3.40 8.33 -23.27
C ILE A 296 -2.76 7.12 -23.95
N ARG A 297 -3.31 6.67 -25.08
CA ARG A 297 -2.78 5.52 -25.82
C ARG A 297 -1.36 5.77 -26.33
N LYS A 298 -1.08 6.95 -26.87
CA LYS A 298 0.19 7.25 -27.54
C LYS A 298 1.25 7.74 -26.56
N ASP A 299 0.91 8.76 -25.78
CA ASP A 299 1.88 9.53 -25.00
C ASP A 299 2.06 8.96 -23.58
N ILE A 300 1.08 8.21 -23.05
CA ILE A 300 1.19 7.57 -21.73
C ILE A 300 1.48 6.07 -21.85
N LEU A 301 0.58 5.31 -22.46
CA LEU A 301 0.74 3.86 -22.61
C LEU A 301 1.85 3.52 -23.62
N GLY A 302 2.07 4.36 -24.64
CA GLY A 302 3.15 4.16 -25.59
C GLY A 302 4.55 4.39 -25.00
N GLU A 303 4.70 5.34 -24.06
CA GLU A 303 5.98 5.67 -23.43
C GLU A 303 6.24 4.83 -22.17
N TYR A 304 5.24 4.68 -21.29
CA TYR A 304 5.39 4.06 -19.97
C TYR A 304 4.81 2.64 -19.88
N MET A 305 4.18 2.13 -20.94
CA MET A 305 3.43 0.85 -21.00
C MET A 305 2.22 0.77 -20.08
N ARG A 306 2.00 1.72 -19.17
CA ARG A 306 0.92 1.73 -18.17
C ARG A 306 0.69 3.14 -17.64
N THR A 307 -0.46 3.37 -17.04
CA THR A 307 -0.77 4.63 -16.33
C THR A 307 -0.04 4.77 -14.99
N GLY A 308 0.41 3.67 -14.39
CA GLY A 308 1.22 3.65 -13.16
C GLY A 308 0.46 3.54 -11.85
N VAL A 309 -0.84 3.89 -11.79
CA VAL A 309 -1.64 3.88 -10.55
C VAL A 309 -1.78 2.46 -9.97
N GLN A 310 -2.38 1.55 -10.74
CA GLN A 310 -2.56 0.17 -10.30
C GLN A 310 -1.22 -0.54 -10.09
N PHE A 311 -0.21 -0.19 -10.88
CA PHE A 311 1.14 -0.72 -10.72
C PHE A 311 1.78 -0.30 -9.40
N ALA A 312 1.64 0.96 -8.99
CA ALA A 312 2.12 1.45 -7.71
C ALA A 312 1.46 0.69 -6.53
N ILE A 313 0.14 0.45 -6.59
CA ILE A 313 -0.58 -0.33 -5.58
C ILE A 313 -0.06 -1.78 -5.53
N ASN A 314 0.09 -2.43 -6.68
CA ASN A 314 0.61 -3.79 -6.75
C ASN A 314 2.05 -3.88 -6.25
N VAL A 315 2.91 -2.91 -6.59
CA VAL A 315 4.29 -2.83 -6.10
C VAL A 315 4.31 -2.63 -4.59
N ALA A 316 3.45 -1.75 -4.05
CA ALA A 316 3.35 -1.56 -2.61
C ALA A 316 2.94 -2.85 -1.87
N VAL A 317 1.97 -3.59 -2.39
CA VAL A 317 1.50 -4.83 -1.74
C VAL A 317 2.49 -5.98 -1.92
N PHE A 318 2.86 -6.31 -3.15
CA PHE A 318 3.61 -7.54 -3.43
C PHE A 318 5.13 -7.38 -3.27
N LYS A 319 5.69 -6.19 -3.54
CA LYS A 319 7.14 -5.96 -3.44
C LYS A 319 7.55 -5.27 -2.14
N LEU A 320 6.89 -4.15 -1.81
CA LEU A 320 7.27 -3.33 -0.66
C LEU A 320 6.86 -4.00 0.66
N LEU A 321 5.61 -4.44 0.77
CA LEU A 321 5.10 -5.19 1.92
C LEU A 321 5.42 -6.70 1.85
N LYS A 322 5.96 -7.18 0.71
CA LYS A 322 6.34 -8.58 0.48
C LYS A 322 5.19 -9.55 0.77
N MET A 323 4.00 -9.24 0.28
CA MET A 323 2.82 -10.09 0.48
C MET A 323 2.72 -11.18 -0.59
N ASN A 324 2.24 -12.35 -0.18
CA ASN A 324 1.91 -13.51 -1.00
C ASN A 324 0.38 -13.67 -1.04
N ALA A 325 -0.20 -13.89 -2.21
CA ALA A 325 -1.61 -14.21 -2.38
C ALA A 325 -1.84 -15.72 -2.22
N VAL A 326 -2.45 -16.15 -1.12
CA VAL A 326 -2.64 -17.57 -0.77
C VAL A 326 -4.13 -17.92 -0.77
N TYR A 327 -4.49 -19.06 -1.37
CA TYR A 327 -5.88 -19.48 -1.60
C TYR A 327 -6.24 -20.67 -0.72
N PRO A 328 -6.90 -20.47 0.43
CA PRO A 328 -7.38 -21.59 1.22
C PRO A 328 -8.63 -22.23 0.62
N VAL A 329 -8.68 -23.55 0.63
CA VAL A 329 -9.82 -24.35 0.14
C VAL A 329 -10.19 -25.45 1.14
N ALA A 330 -11.47 -25.82 1.23
CA ALA A 330 -11.89 -26.89 2.14
C ALA A 330 -11.66 -28.29 1.54
N ASP A 331 -11.77 -28.41 0.22
CA ASP A 331 -11.51 -29.60 -0.57
C ASP A 331 -10.41 -29.28 -1.60
N ALA A 332 -9.24 -29.92 -1.46
CA ALA A 332 -8.10 -29.70 -2.35
C ALA A 332 -8.35 -30.17 -3.79
N LYS A 333 -9.14 -31.24 -4.00
CA LYS A 333 -9.38 -31.78 -5.35
C LYS A 333 -10.38 -30.92 -6.12
N LYS A 334 -11.41 -30.44 -5.43
CA LYS A 334 -12.42 -29.56 -6.03
C LYS A 334 -12.03 -28.08 -5.98
N MET A 335 -10.98 -27.75 -5.22
CA MET A 335 -10.55 -26.39 -4.91
C MET A 335 -11.70 -25.53 -4.40
N SER A 336 -12.61 -26.12 -3.62
CA SER A 336 -13.85 -25.49 -3.18
C SER A 336 -13.94 -25.36 -1.67
N ASP A 337 -14.79 -24.46 -1.20
CA ASP A 337 -15.30 -24.53 0.18
C ASP A 337 -16.32 -25.68 0.36
N LYS A 338 -16.89 -25.78 1.56
CA LYS A 338 -17.96 -26.73 1.91
C LYS A 338 -19.28 -26.47 1.19
N HIS A 339 -19.46 -25.27 0.63
CA HIS A 339 -20.67 -24.85 -0.08
C HIS A 339 -20.53 -25.02 -1.61
N GLY A 340 -19.38 -25.51 -2.09
CA GLY A 340 -19.10 -25.72 -3.50
C GLY A 340 -18.61 -24.47 -4.25
N ASN A 341 -18.31 -23.37 -3.55
CA ASN A 341 -17.69 -22.21 -4.19
C ASN A 341 -16.22 -22.51 -4.48
N VAL A 342 -15.81 -22.43 -5.75
CA VAL A 342 -14.44 -22.72 -6.21
C VAL A 342 -13.55 -21.50 -6.01
N LEU A 343 -12.37 -21.71 -5.43
CA LEU A 343 -11.39 -20.68 -5.04
C LEU A 343 -12.07 -19.50 -4.33
N PRO A 344 -12.79 -19.78 -3.22
CA PRO A 344 -13.70 -18.83 -2.60
C PRO A 344 -12.93 -17.64 -2.03
N ASP A 345 -11.78 -17.89 -1.40
CA ASP A 345 -11.05 -16.88 -0.67
C ASP A 345 -9.60 -16.78 -1.15
N VAL A 346 -9.04 -15.58 -1.01
CA VAL A 346 -7.62 -15.30 -1.15
C VAL A 346 -7.18 -14.38 -0.03
N TYR A 347 -6.05 -14.69 0.59
CA TYR A 347 -5.46 -13.93 1.68
C TYR A 347 -4.11 -13.38 1.27
N LEU A 348 -3.84 -12.13 1.63
CA LEU A 348 -2.50 -11.55 1.51
C LEU A 348 -1.74 -11.89 2.79
N MET A 349 -0.78 -12.81 2.70
CA MET A 349 0.06 -13.26 3.80
C MET A 349 1.46 -12.66 3.66
N ARG A 350 2.09 -12.22 4.76
CA ARG A 350 3.47 -11.69 4.68
C ARG A 350 4.43 -12.80 4.25
N SER A 351 5.46 -12.44 3.48
CA SER A 351 6.54 -13.37 3.15
C SER A 351 7.18 -13.92 4.43
N GLY A 352 7.39 -15.23 4.45
CA GLY A 352 7.83 -15.97 5.64
C GLY A 352 6.69 -16.49 6.52
N SER A 353 5.43 -16.07 6.31
CA SER A 353 4.28 -16.68 6.98
C SER A 353 4.20 -18.18 6.69
N THR A 354 3.67 -18.92 7.66
CA THR A 354 3.57 -20.38 7.63
C THR A 354 2.13 -20.86 7.46
N VAL A 355 1.94 -22.16 7.23
CA VAL A 355 0.61 -22.79 7.24
C VAL A 355 -0.13 -22.52 8.56
N GLU A 356 0.56 -22.48 9.69
CA GLU A 356 -0.03 -22.12 10.97
C GLU A 356 -0.57 -20.68 10.98
N ASP A 357 0.17 -19.74 10.41
CA ASP A 357 -0.26 -18.35 10.30
C ASP A 357 -1.50 -18.22 9.42
N LEU A 358 -1.55 -18.93 8.29
CA LEU A 358 -2.74 -18.98 7.43
C LEU A 358 -3.94 -19.58 8.18
N ALA A 359 -3.74 -20.66 8.93
CA ALA A 359 -4.80 -21.27 9.73
C ALA A 359 -5.36 -20.28 10.76
N ARG A 360 -4.48 -19.51 11.39
CA ARG A 360 -4.84 -18.49 12.40
C ARG A 360 -5.60 -17.32 11.78
N GLU A 361 -5.18 -16.87 10.60
CA GLU A 361 -5.84 -15.80 9.83
C GLU A 361 -7.26 -16.20 9.40
N ILE A 362 -7.47 -17.47 9.03
CA ILE A 362 -8.81 -17.98 8.69
C ILE A 362 -9.68 -18.11 9.93
N HIS A 363 -9.20 -18.85 10.95
CA HIS A 363 -9.93 -19.01 12.22
C HIS A 363 -9.03 -19.60 13.32
N SER A 364 -9.03 -19.00 14.52
CA SER A 364 -8.18 -19.44 15.65
C SER A 364 -8.29 -20.92 16.04
N GLU A 365 -9.50 -21.51 15.99
CA GLU A 365 -9.69 -22.95 16.25
C GLU A 365 -9.07 -23.88 15.18
N LEU A 366 -8.93 -23.43 13.92
CA LEU A 366 -8.23 -24.22 12.91
C LEU A 366 -6.76 -24.35 13.26
N ALA A 367 -6.13 -23.24 13.68
CA ALA A 367 -4.74 -23.22 14.13
C ALA A 367 -4.51 -24.14 15.34
N LYS A 368 -5.37 -24.07 16.37
CA LYS A 368 -5.22 -24.91 17.58
C LYS A 368 -5.28 -26.42 17.31
N GLY A 369 -6.02 -26.84 16.29
CA GLY A 369 -6.16 -28.24 15.91
C GLY A 369 -5.35 -28.63 14.67
N LEU A 370 -4.48 -27.76 14.16
CA LEU A 370 -3.78 -27.93 12.89
C LEU A 370 -2.92 -29.20 12.92
N LEU A 371 -3.10 -30.06 11.92
CA LEU A 371 -2.27 -31.24 11.71
C LEU A 371 -1.26 -30.99 10.58
N TYR A 372 -1.77 -30.58 9.42
CA TYR A 372 -0.99 -30.29 8.22
C TYR A 372 -1.87 -29.53 7.21
N ALA A 373 -1.28 -29.07 6.10
CA ALA A 373 -2.03 -28.63 4.92
C ALA A 373 -1.81 -29.57 3.74
N LEU A 374 -2.78 -29.63 2.83
CA LEU A 374 -2.65 -30.30 1.53
C LEU A 374 -2.48 -29.25 0.44
N ASP A 375 -1.45 -29.39 -0.38
CA ASP A 375 -1.33 -28.62 -1.61
C ASP A 375 -2.32 -29.14 -2.67
N ALA A 376 -3.19 -28.28 -3.19
CA ALA A 376 -4.14 -28.64 -4.24
C ALA A 376 -3.46 -28.89 -5.61
N ARG A 377 -2.23 -28.41 -5.82
CA ARG A 377 -1.48 -28.63 -7.07
C ARG A 377 -1.00 -30.07 -7.19
N ASP A 378 -0.23 -30.50 -6.18
CA ASP A 378 0.50 -31.78 -6.25
C ASP A 378 -0.05 -32.83 -5.26
N GLY A 379 -1.01 -32.47 -4.42
CA GLY A 379 -1.57 -33.35 -3.38
C GLY A 379 -0.62 -33.63 -2.21
N LEU A 380 0.46 -32.85 -2.08
CA LEU A 380 1.48 -33.04 -1.07
C LEU A 380 1.00 -32.62 0.33
N HIS A 381 1.43 -33.38 1.34
CA HIS A 381 1.26 -33.02 2.73
C HIS A 381 2.34 -32.01 3.14
N LEU A 382 1.91 -30.82 3.54
CA LEU A 382 2.77 -29.74 3.99
C LEU A 382 2.69 -29.61 5.52
N PRO A 383 3.83 -29.58 6.23
CA PRO A 383 3.84 -29.42 7.69
C PRO A 383 3.36 -28.03 8.11
N ALA A 384 2.98 -27.86 9.39
CA ALA A 384 2.48 -26.59 9.92
C ALA A 384 3.47 -25.41 9.78
N ASN A 385 4.77 -25.70 9.81
CA ASN A 385 5.85 -24.72 9.65
C ASN A 385 6.28 -24.49 8.20
N TYR A 386 5.60 -25.08 7.21
CA TYR A 386 5.87 -24.80 5.81
C TYR A 386 5.65 -23.31 5.52
N HIS A 387 6.66 -22.66 4.94
CA HIS A 387 6.58 -21.27 4.53
C HIS A 387 5.73 -21.14 3.27
N LEU A 388 4.65 -20.36 3.38
CA LEU A 388 3.73 -20.08 2.31
C LEU A 388 4.44 -19.38 1.15
N LYS A 389 4.13 -19.81 -0.06
CA LYS A 389 4.57 -19.18 -1.30
C LYS A 389 3.41 -18.42 -1.94
N ASP A 390 3.77 -17.46 -2.78
CA ASP A 390 2.78 -16.76 -3.59
C ASP A 390 2.01 -17.76 -4.45
N ARG A 391 0.68 -17.63 -4.47
CA ARG A 391 -0.26 -18.44 -5.25
C ARG A 391 -0.38 -19.89 -4.80
N ASP A 392 0.03 -20.21 -3.58
CA ASP A 392 -0.30 -21.50 -2.96
C ASP A 392 -1.81 -21.69 -2.85
N VAL A 393 -2.29 -22.91 -3.13
CA VAL A 393 -3.70 -23.30 -2.99
C VAL A 393 -3.78 -24.45 -1.99
N LEU A 394 -4.18 -24.14 -0.75
CA LEU A 394 -3.97 -25.05 0.38
C LEU A 394 -5.28 -25.47 1.04
N SER A 395 -5.40 -26.76 1.36
CA SER A 395 -6.47 -27.26 2.22
C SER A 395 -5.97 -27.56 3.62
N ILE A 396 -6.51 -26.83 4.60
CA ILE A 396 -6.10 -26.97 6.00
C ILE A 396 -6.79 -28.16 6.64
N VAL A 397 -5.99 -29.08 7.18
CA VAL A 397 -6.46 -30.27 7.88
C VAL A 397 -6.27 -30.09 9.38
N SER A 398 -7.36 -30.15 10.13
CA SER A 398 -7.40 -29.93 11.57
C SER A 398 -8.16 -31.05 12.27
N ALA A 399 -7.62 -31.54 13.40
CA ALA A 399 -8.20 -32.62 14.21
C ALA A 399 -9.59 -32.28 14.77
N LYS A 400 -9.89 -30.98 14.91
CA LYS A 400 -11.19 -30.47 15.39
C LYS A 400 -12.17 -30.18 14.25
N LYS A 401 -12.06 -30.82 13.08
CA LYS A 401 -13.12 -30.76 12.05
C LYS A 401 -14.40 -31.36 12.66
N LYS A 402 -15.24 -30.51 13.27
CA LYS A 402 -16.63 -30.85 13.58
C LYS A 402 -17.24 -31.37 12.28
N LYS A 403 -17.82 -32.59 12.39
CA LYS A 403 -18.59 -33.26 11.35
C LYS A 403 -19.55 -32.29 10.64
#